data_AF-A0A6N8EIB8-F1
#
_entry.id   AF-A0A6N8EIB8-F1
#
_cell.length_a   1.000
_cell.length_b   1.000
_cell.length_c   1.000
_cell.angle_alpha   90.00
_cell.angle_beta   90.00
_cell.angle_gamma   90.00
#
_symmetry.space_group_name_H-M   'P 1'
#
loop_
_entity.id
_entity.type
_entity.pdbx_description
1 polymer ?
#
loop_
_entity_poly.entity_id
_entity_poly.type
_entity_poly.pdbx_seq_one_letter_code
_entity_poly.pdbx_strand_id
1 'polypeptide(L)'
;MSVSSMLKRTCLLLGMVLGLCATSLGVAAAQSEAPATGVKQITTQFSGSVSPAGAVLDNKTGKIIGEIDRGGVVYNNQGSAVGSVDDNGTVRNKAGVVVAQVAKTNKLAGVAFLLEK
;
A
#
# COMPACT_ATOMS: atom_id res chain seq x y z
N MET A 1 17.72 -32.24 24.61
CA MET A 1 16.87 -31.77 23.50
C MET A 1 16.62 -30.28 23.73
N SER A 2 17.49 -29.42 23.20
CA SER A 2 17.24 -28.63 21.99
C SER A 2 16.36 -27.40 22.29
N VAL A 3 16.93 -26.27 22.74
CA VAL A 3 17.43 -25.10 21.98
C VAL A 3 16.36 -24.29 21.22
N SER A 4 15.83 -23.24 21.85
CA SER A 4 15.25 -22.07 21.12
C SER A 4 14.90 -20.90 22.07
N SER A 5 15.83 -20.50 22.94
CA SER A 5 15.69 -19.24 23.71
C SER A 5 17.03 -18.50 23.78
N MET A 6 17.66 -18.28 22.61
CA MET A 6 18.94 -17.58 22.48
C MET A 6 18.98 -16.78 21.17
N LEU A 7 18.10 -15.77 21.02
CA LEU A 7 18.26 -14.81 19.91
C LEU A 7 17.95 -13.35 20.29
N LYS A 8 17.94 -13.01 21.58
CA LYS A 8 17.66 -11.62 22.00
C LYS A 8 18.73 -10.97 22.89
N ARG A 9 19.93 -11.56 23.01
CA ARG A 9 20.95 -11.02 23.92
C ARG A 9 22.38 -10.92 23.39
N THR A 10 22.64 -11.14 22.11
CA THR A 10 24.02 -11.27 21.59
C THR A 10 24.56 -10.07 20.79
N CYS A 11 23.94 -8.89 20.84
CA CYS A 11 24.41 -7.73 20.06
C CYS A 11 24.63 -6.45 20.89
N LEU A 12 25.01 -6.54 22.17
CA LEU A 12 25.25 -5.32 22.97
C LEU A 12 26.66 -5.14 23.54
N LEU A 13 27.64 -5.95 23.15
CA LEU A 13 29.00 -5.82 23.66
C LEU A 13 30.02 -6.11 22.58
N LEU A 14 30.43 -5.07 21.84
CA LEU A 14 31.82 -4.69 21.56
C LEU A 14 31.83 -3.64 20.44
N GLY A 15 32.28 -2.43 20.74
CA GLY A 15 32.51 -1.42 19.70
C GLY A 15 32.56 0.02 20.19
N MET A 16 33.24 0.27 21.30
CA MET A 16 33.63 1.61 21.72
C MET A 16 34.79 2.08 20.84
N VAL A 17 34.55 3.03 19.93
CA VAL A 17 35.60 3.93 19.44
C VAL A 17 35.16 5.36 19.76
N LEU A 18 35.93 5.96 20.66
CA LEU A 18 35.85 7.35 21.06
C LEU A 18 36.21 8.26 19.88
N GLY A 19 35.34 9.23 19.61
CA GLY A 19 35.57 10.34 18.68
C GLY A 19 35.01 11.61 19.28
N LEU A 20 35.86 12.29 20.06
CA LEU A 20 35.68 13.59 20.67
C LEU A 20 35.38 14.66 19.61
N CYS A 21 34.32 15.46 19.79
CA CYS A 21 34.13 16.86 19.34
C CYS A 21 32.66 17.25 19.63
N ALA A 22 32.36 17.86 20.78
CA ALA A 22 32.41 19.29 20.99
C ALA A 22 31.50 20.10 20.04
N THR A 23 30.38 20.55 20.62
CA THR A 23 29.76 21.87 20.45
C THR A 23 29.10 22.26 19.12
N SER A 24 27.95 22.91 19.30
CA SER A 24 27.30 23.85 18.38
C SER A 24 26.37 23.28 17.30
N LEU A 25 25.07 23.46 17.54
CA LEU A 25 24.10 24.08 16.65
C LEU A 25 24.28 23.82 15.14
N GLY A 26 23.54 22.84 14.64
CA GLY A 26 23.42 22.60 13.19
C GLY A 26 22.20 21.75 12.90
N VAL A 27 21.07 22.42 12.68
CA VAL A 27 19.88 21.81 12.09
C VAL A 27 20.23 21.32 10.69
N ALA A 28 20.20 20.02 10.47
CA ALA A 28 20.06 19.46 9.13
C ALA A 28 19.49 18.06 9.32
N ALA A 29 18.16 18.04 9.38
CA ALA A 29 17.37 16.86 9.08
C ALA A 29 17.69 16.42 7.65
N ALA A 30 18.81 15.74 7.46
CA ALA A 30 18.94 14.77 6.39
C ALA A 30 18.47 13.44 6.98
N GLN A 31 17.18 13.41 7.36
CA GLN A 31 16.45 12.16 7.27
C GLN A 31 16.59 11.79 5.80
N SER A 32 17.43 10.82 5.52
CA SER A 32 17.28 10.03 4.31
C SER A 32 15.91 9.37 4.43
N GLU A 33 14.86 10.14 4.12
CA GLU A 33 13.54 9.65 3.80
C GLU A 33 13.72 8.80 2.55
N ALA A 34 14.11 7.54 2.78
CA ALA A 34 13.64 6.46 1.95
C ALA A 34 12.13 6.71 1.79
N PRO A 35 11.59 6.82 0.56
CA PRO A 35 10.20 7.15 0.36
C PRO A 35 9.43 6.11 1.15
N ALA A 36 8.65 6.53 2.13
CA ALA A 36 7.85 5.63 2.93
C ALA A 36 6.98 4.84 1.95
N THR A 37 7.40 3.63 1.59
CA THR A 37 6.61 2.63 0.87
C THR A 37 5.56 2.13 1.86
N GLY A 38 4.70 3.05 2.28
CA GLY A 38 3.56 2.80 3.15
C GLY A 38 2.48 2.17 2.30
N VAL A 39 2.65 0.89 1.98
CA VAL A 39 1.57 0.07 1.47
C VAL A 39 0.42 0.13 2.48
N LYS A 40 -0.65 0.85 2.14
CA LYS A 40 -1.84 0.94 3.00
C LYS A 40 -2.57 -0.39 2.92
N GLN A 41 -2.72 -1.06 4.06
CA GLN A 41 -3.60 -2.20 4.15
C GLN A 41 -5.05 -1.70 4.20
N ILE A 42 -5.82 -1.99 3.15
CA ILE A 42 -7.25 -1.66 3.09
C ILE A 42 -8.00 -2.80 3.76
N THR A 43 -8.36 -2.58 5.02
CA THR A 43 -9.23 -3.50 5.78
C THR A 43 -10.70 -3.09 5.67
N THR A 44 -10.98 -1.87 5.22
CA THR A 44 -12.35 -1.38 5.05
C THR A 44 -13.08 -2.15 3.97
N GLN A 45 -14.23 -2.72 4.33
CA GLN A 45 -15.12 -3.36 3.38
C GLN A 45 -15.71 -2.29 2.44
N PHE A 46 -15.41 -2.41 1.16
CA PHE A 46 -16.11 -1.68 0.13
C PHE A 46 -17.37 -2.45 -0.25
N SER A 47 -18.54 -1.83 -0.06
CA SER A 47 -19.82 -2.39 -0.50
C SER A 47 -20.09 -1.91 -1.91
N GLY A 48 -19.68 -2.71 -2.88
CA GLY A 48 -19.94 -2.44 -4.29
C GLY A 48 -20.18 -3.73 -5.06
N SER A 49 -20.64 -3.57 -6.30
CA SER A 49 -20.85 -4.67 -7.23
C SER A 49 -20.18 -4.35 -8.57
N VAL A 50 -19.82 -5.41 -9.30
CA VAL A 50 -19.26 -5.27 -10.65
C VAL A 50 -20.23 -5.89 -11.63
N SER A 51 -20.64 -5.11 -12.62
CA SER A 51 -21.49 -5.60 -13.70
C SER A 51 -20.72 -6.58 -14.61
N PRO A 52 -21.40 -7.42 -15.40
CA PRO A 52 -20.72 -8.27 -16.39
C PRO A 52 -19.86 -7.50 -17.41
N ALA A 53 -20.18 -6.22 -17.62
CA ALA A 53 -19.41 -5.32 -18.47
C ALA A 53 -18.17 -4.71 -17.78
N GLY A 54 -17.93 -5.01 -16.50
CA GLY A 54 -16.80 -4.47 -15.73
C GLY A 54 -17.11 -3.17 -14.97
N ALA A 55 -18.27 -2.55 -15.17
CA ALA A 55 -18.63 -1.32 -14.44
C ALA A 55 -18.75 -1.57 -12.93
N VAL A 56 -18.12 -0.72 -12.13
CA VAL A 56 -18.05 -0.79 -10.67
C VAL A 56 -19.10 0.15 -10.07
N LEU A 57 -20.12 -0.43 -9.46
CA LEU A 57 -21.18 0.27 -8.75
C LEU A 57 -20.83 0.37 -7.27
N ASP A 58 -20.89 1.57 -6.71
CA ASP A 58 -20.91 1.76 -5.27
C ASP A 58 -22.34 1.58 -4.77
N ASN A 59 -22.57 0.57 -3.93
CA ASN A 59 -23.90 0.25 -3.41
C ASN A 59 -24.38 1.29 -2.38
N LYS A 60 -23.49 2.08 -1.78
CA LYS A 60 -23.87 3.13 -0.82
C LYS A 60 -24.50 4.32 -1.53
N THR A 61 -23.93 4.71 -2.67
CA THR A 61 -24.37 5.88 -3.44
C THR A 61 -25.28 5.52 -4.60
N GLY A 62 -25.28 4.25 -5.04
CA GLY A 62 -26.00 3.78 -6.22
C GLY A 62 -25.40 4.31 -7.53
N LYS A 63 -24.14 4.73 -7.54
CA LYS A 63 -23.47 5.32 -8.71
C LYS A 63 -22.32 4.46 -9.22
N ILE A 64 -22.14 4.47 -10.54
CA ILE A 64 -20.95 3.90 -11.16
C ILE A 64 -19.77 4.83 -10.90
N ILE A 65 -18.75 4.32 -10.24
CA ILE A 65 -17.53 5.08 -9.87
C ILE A 65 -16.38 4.82 -10.84
N GLY A 66 -16.48 3.79 -11.68
CA GLY A 66 -15.50 3.46 -12.70
C GLY A 66 -15.74 2.09 -13.30
N GLU A 67 -14.71 1.53 -13.91
CA GLU A 67 -14.73 0.24 -14.59
C GLU A 67 -13.48 -0.56 -14.25
N ILE A 68 -13.59 -1.89 -14.21
CA ILE A 68 -12.47 -2.81 -14.07
C ILE A 68 -12.51 -3.88 -15.17
N ASP A 69 -11.39 -4.06 -15.85
CA ASP A 69 -11.21 -5.14 -16.83
C ASP A 69 -10.90 -6.48 -16.14
N ARG A 70 -11.08 -7.59 -16.86
CA ARG A 70 -10.63 -8.94 -16.47
C ARG A 70 -9.15 -8.99 -16.10
N GLY A 71 -8.30 -8.18 -16.73
CA GLY A 71 -6.87 -8.06 -16.37
C GLY A 71 -6.62 -7.32 -15.04
N GLY A 72 -7.67 -6.83 -14.37
CA GLY A 72 -7.55 -6.10 -13.11
C GLY A 72 -7.19 -4.63 -13.26
N VAL A 73 -7.13 -4.09 -14.48
CA VAL A 73 -6.90 -2.66 -14.74
C VAL A 73 -8.16 -1.88 -14.41
N VAL A 74 -8.00 -0.77 -13.69
CA VAL A 74 -9.08 0.09 -13.21
C VAL A 74 -9.09 1.38 -14.01
N TYR A 75 -10.27 1.73 -14.54
CA TYR A 75 -10.53 2.94 -15.30
C TYR A 75 -11.51 3.83 -14.55
N ASN A 76 -11.25 5.14 -14.57
CA ASN A 76 -12.19 6.12 -14.03
C ASN A 76 -13.38 6.35 -14.99
N ASN A 77 -14.36 7.14 -14.54
CA ASN A 77 -15.52 7.53 -15.36
C ASN A 77 -15.18 8.33 -16.64
N GLN A 78 -13.92 8.76 -16.80
CA GLN A 78 -13.42 9.42 -18.01
C GLN A 78 -12.75 8.44 -18.98
N GLY A 79 -12.73 7.14 -18.67
CA GLY A 79 -12.06 6.10 -19.47
C GLY A 79 -10.54 6.06 -19.32
N SER A 80 -9.97 6.78 -18.35
CA SER A 80 -8.52 6.79 -18.10
C SER A 80 -8.15 5.72 -17.08
N ALA A 81 -7.09 4.95 -17.38
CA ALA A 81 -6.53 3.99 -16.43
C ALA A 81 -5.90 4.72 -15.22
N VAL A 82 -6.39 4.40 -14.02
CA VAL A 82 -5.92 4.98 -12.75
C VAL A 82 -4.98 4.04 -12.00
N GLY A 83 -5.03 2.74 -12.30
CA GLY A 83 -4.18 1.74 -11.67
C GLY A 83 -4.65 0.32 -11.99
N SER A 84 -4.19 -0.64 -11.18
CA SER A 84 -4.57 -2.04 -11.30
C SER A 84 -4.64 -2.74 -9.95
N VAL A 85 -5.43 -3.81 -9.90
CA VAL A 85 -5.52 -4.71 -8.75
C VAL A 85 -5.32 -6.14 -9.21
N ASP A 86 -4.24 -6.75 -8.72
CA ASP A 86 -3.88 -8.15 -8.98
C ASP A 86 -4.78 -9.13 -8.18
N ASP A 87 -4.81 -10.41 -8.56
CA ASP A 87 -5.57 -11.47 -7.85
C ASP A 87 -5.12 -11.72 -6.41
N ASN A 88 -3.89 -11.30 -6.08
CA ASN A 88 -3.39 -11.31 -4.72
C ASN A 88 -3.89 -10.13 -3.87
N GLY A 89 -4.67 -9.22 -4.45
CA GLY A 89 -5.16 -8.00 -3.82
C GLY A 89 -4.11 -6.90 -3.76
N THR A 90 -3.04 -6.99 -4.54
CA THR A 90 -2.02 -5.94 -4.61
C THR A 90 -2.55 -4.81 -5.49
N VAL A 91 -2.59 -3.59 -4.95
CA VAL A 91 -3.14 -2.41 -5.63
C VAL A 91 -1.98 -1.53 -6.08
N ARG A 92 -1.90 -1.28 -7.37
CA ARG A 92 -0.88 -0.45 -8.02
C ARG A 92 -1.53 0.79 -8.61
N ASN A 93 -0.85 1.93 -8.54
CA ASN A 93 -1.28 3.14 -9.23
C ASN A 93 -0.91 3.08 -10.72
N LYS A 94 -1.30 4.10 -11.49
CA LYS A 94 -0.96 4.26 -12.92
C LYS A 94 0.55 4.17 -13.22
N ALA A 95 1.41 4.53 -12.26
CA ALA A 95 2.87 4.44 -12.40
C ALA A 95 3.43 3.04 -12.10
N GLY A 96 2.57 2.05 -11.77
CA GLY A 96 2.97 0.70 -11.42
C GLY A 96 3.49 0.54 -9.98
N VAL A 97 3.45 1.61 -9.19
CA VAL A 97 3.89 1.60 -7.79
C VAL A 97 2.78 1.02 -6.91
N VAL A 98 3.16 0.10 -6.02
CA VAL A 98 2.22 -0.48 -5.05
C VAL A 98 1.83 0.57 -4.02
N VAL A 99 0.54 0.90 -3.95
CA VAL A 99 0.00 1.93 -3.04
C VAL A 99 -0.86 1.34 -1.93
N ALA A 100 -1.39 0.13 -2.13
CA ALA A 100 -2.22 -0.54 -1.16
C ALA A 100 -2.21 -2.06 -1.33
N GLN A 101 -2.65 -2.75 -0.27
CA GLN A 101 -2.87 -4.19 -0.26
C GLN A 101 -4.26 -4.44 0.31
N VAL A 102 -5.06 -5.24 -0.39
CA VAL A 102 -6.40 -5.66 0.02
C VAL A 102 -6.44 -7.17 0.19
N ALA A 103 -7.38 -7.67 1.00
CA ALA A 103 -7.64 -9.11 1.04
C ALA A 103 -8.19 -9.59 -0.31
N LYS A 104 -7.91 -10.85 -0.68
CA LYS A 104 -8.42 -11.43 -1.95
C LYS A 104 -9.94 -11.35 -2.08
N THR A 105 -10.66 -11.50 -0.96
CA THR A 105 -12.12 -11.38 -0.88
C THR A 105 -12.62 -9.94 -1.07
N ASN A 106 -11.74 -8.94 -0.97
CA ASN A 106 -12.04 -7.51 -0.98
C ASN A 106 -11.35 -6.77 -2.13
N LYS A 107 -11.13 -7.45 -3.26
CA LYS A 107 -10.53 -6.84 -4.46
C LYS A 107 -11.18 -5.50 -4.83
N LEU A 108 -12.51 -5.42 -4.71
CA LEU A 108 -13.30 -4.23 -5.01
C LEU A 108 -12.94 -3.02 -4.13
N ALA A 109 -12.48 -3.24 -2.89
CA ALA A 109 -12.01 -2.16 -2.02
C ALA A 109 -10.73 -1.51 -2.55
N GLY A 110 -9.86 -2.30 -3.18
CA GLY A 110 -8.69 -1.78 -3.89
C GLY A 110 -9.05 -0.96 -5.12
N VAL A 111 -10.10 -1.39 -5.83
CA VAL A 111 -10.63 -0.68 -7.00
C VAL A 111 -11.22 0.67 -6.59
N ALA A 112 -12.08 0.67 -5.57
CA ALA A 112 -12.65 1.88 -5.01
C ALA A 112 -11.56 2.84 -4.53
N PHE A 113 -10.52 2.35 -3.85
CA PHE A 113 -9.39 3.16 -3.40
C PHE A 113 -8.63 3.85 -4.55
N LEU A 114 -8.63 3.30 -5.76
CA LEU A 114 -8.03 3.94 -6.93
C LEU A 114 -8.95 4.98 -7.58
N LEU A 115 -10.27 4.85 -7.39
CA LEU A 115 -11.30 5.70 -8.01
C LEU A 115 -11.73 6.87 -7.11
N GLU A 116 -11.62 6.71 -5.80
CA GLU A 116 -11.98 7.71 -4.78
C GLU A 116 -10.83 8.70 -4.46
N LYS A 117 -9.72 8.67 -5.21
CA LYS A 117 -8.53 9.51 -4.97
C LYS A 117 -8.52 10.81 -5.75
#